data_AF-A0A7J6KWW6-F1
#
_entry.id   AF-A0A7J6KWW6-F1
#
_cell.length_a   1.000
_cell.length_b   1.000
_cell.length_c   1.000
_cell.angle_alpha   90.00
_cell.angle_beta   90.00
_cell.angle_gamma   90.00
#
_symmetry.space_group_name_H-M   'P 1'
#
loop_
_entity.id
_entity.type
_entity.pdbx_description
1 polymer ?
#
loop_
_entity_poly.entity_id
_entity_poly.type
_entity_poly.pdbx_seq_one_letter_code
_entity_poly.pdbx_strand_id
1 'polypeptide(L)'
;DERVLHLRQDYDRKARDLMQKYALRMRDIRDDCENKRKAELQRVEASKNREEIKAYYGDITSSNLELIKRLKEEHAELRKREMADAKLMRELKRKNAALSDPLKRAKSEVEELKETHARYLEDKRKIGVLKDEIAEQEKTLAAHSFKLAVLEQQLEAVSSERDTVVEQFQSMVYEVQQKSGMKNLLLEKKLENLEESLEVADAQVSELMMSAGGGPAAAEGVSRKLDSVMANKNDAISGLQEERRRLQEAHAQLVRSFESKLAEYGVPREDLGFEPRLVA
;
A
#
# COMPACT_ATOMS: atom_id res chain seq x y z
N ASP A 1 -185.86 -0.69 34.54
CA ASP A 1 -184.67 -1.54 34.41
C ASP A 1 -183.66 -1.15 33.33
N GLU A 2 -184.01 -0.42 32.26
CA GLU A 2 -183.01 0.03 31.25
C GLU A 2 -181.98 1.06 31.76
N ARG A 3 -182.34 1.94 32.71
CA ARG A 3 -181.43 3.00 33.21
C ARG A 3 -180.25 2.46 34.04
N VAL A 4 -180.41 1.29 34.68
CA VAL A 4 -179.35 0.70 35.51
C VAL A 4 -178.28 0.00 34.63
N LEU A 5 -178.67 -0.53 33.47
CA LEU A 5 -177.74 -1.14 32.51
C LEU A 5 -176.82 -0.09 31.85
N HIS A 6 -177.38 1.08 31.51
CA HIS A 6 -176.63 2.17 30.87
C HIS A 6 -175.56 2.76 31.79
N LEU A 7 -175.88 2.91 33.08
CA LEU A 7 -174.92 3.40 34.08
C LEU A 7 -173.75 2.42 34.26
N ARG A 8 -174.03 1.11 34.22
CA ARG A 8 -173.00 0.06 34.33
C ARG A 8 -172.06 0.06 33.12
N GLN A 9 -172.58 0.25 31.92
CA GLN A 9 -171.76 0.38 30.71
C GLN A 9 -170.85 1.61 30.74
N ASP A 10 -171.31 2.75 31.27
CA ASP A 10 -170.48 3.95 31.38
C ASP A 10 -169.35 3.81 32.42
N TYR A 11 -169.61 3.14 33.55
CA TYR A 11 -168.55 2.85 34.53
C TYR A 11 -167.53 1.84 33.99
N ASP A 12 -167.95 0.82 33.25
CA ASP A 12 -167.04 -0.12 32.58
C ASP A 12 -166.21 0.53 31.46
N ARG A 13 -166.75 1.56 30.81
CA ARG A 13 -166.01 2.36 29.81
C ARG A 13 -164.94 3.23 30.49
N LYS A 14 -165.32 3.92 31.58
CA LYS A 14 -164.39 4.74 32.38
C LYS A 14 -163.29 3.89 33.03
N ALA A 15 -163.59 2.68 33.49
CA ALA A 15 -162.60 1.77 34.06
C ALA A 15 -161.58 1.29 33.00
N ARG A 16 -162.05 0.98 31.78
CA ARG A 16 -161.17 0.61 30.66
C ARG A 16 -160.26 1.75 30.21
N ASP A 17 -160.79 2.97 30.08
CA ASP A 17 -160.00 4.15 29.72
C ASP A 17 -158.94 4.47 30.78
N LEU A 18 -159.28 4.28 32.07
CA LEU A 18 -158.34 4.48 33.17
C LEU A 18 -157.22 3.44 33.14
N MET A 19 -157.56 2.16 32.94
CA MET A 19 -156.55 1.09 32.76
C MET A 19 -155.64 1.34 31.57
N GLN A 20 -156.19 1.82 30.44
CA GLN A 20 -155.41 2.09 29.23
C GLN A 20 -154.42 3.25 29.44
N LYS A 21 -154.83 4.31 30.16
CA LYS A 21 -153.93 5.42 30.53
C LYS A 21 -152.78 4.97 31.42
N TYR A 22 -153.05 4.13 32.43
CA TYR A 22 -151.98 3.63 33.30
C TYR A 22 -151.06 2.61 32.61
N ALA A 23 -151.59 1.81 31.67
CA ALA A 23 -150.78 0.92 30.84
C ALA A 23 -149.82 1.70 29.92
N LEU A 24 -150.31 2.79 29.29
CA LEU A 24 -149.47 3.66 28.47
C LEU A 24 -148.36 4.30 29.30
N ARG A 25 -148.69 4.82 30.48
CA ARG A 25 -147.74 5.48 31.38
C ARG A 25 -146.65 4.51 31.89
N MET A 26 -147.01 3.25 32.13
CA MET A 26 -146.02 2.21 32.47
C MET A 26 -145.10 1.85 31.31
N ARG A 27 -145.60 1.90 30.08
CA ARG A 27 -144.78 1.68 28.88
C ARG A 27 -143.80 2.83 28.67
N ASP A 28 -144.27 4.08 28.76
CA ASP A 28 -143.41 5.25 28.59
C ASP A 28 -142.28 5.30 29.61
N ILE A 29 -142.56 4.98 30.89
CA ILE A 29 -141.52 4.91 31.93
C ILE A 29 -140.49 3.80 31.64
N ARG A 30 -140.94 2.67 31.06
CA ARG A 30 -140.06 1.55 30.71
C ARG A 30 -139.18 1.92 29.52
N ASP A 31 -139.75 2.54 28.49
CA ASP A 31 -139.04 3.00 27.30
C ASP A 31 -138.03 4.12 27.67
N ASP A 32 -138.39 5.05 28.56
CA ASP A 32 -137.48 6.08 29.07
C ASP A 32 -136.31 5.49 29.89
N CYS A 33 -136.57 4.48 30.74
CA CYS A 33 -135.51 3.80 31.48
C CYS A 33 -134.57 3.02 30.55
N GLU A 34 -135.09 2.36 29.51
CA GLU A 34 -134.26 1.68 28.51
C GLU A 34 -133.42 2.68 27.69
N ASN A 35 -134.00 3.81 27.31
CA ASN A 35 -133.29 4.86 26.58
C ASN A 35 -132.18 5.48 27.44
N LYS A 36 -132.43 5.71 28.74
CA LYS A 36 -131.38 6.16 29.67
C LYS A 36 -130.26 5.13 29.81
N ARG A 37 -130.59 3.83 29.94
CA ARG A 37 -129.59 2.76 30.02
C ARG A 37 -128.74 2.66 28.75
N LYS A 38 -129.36 2.79 27.57
CA LYS A 38 -128.63 2.80 26.29
C LYS A 38 -127.71 4.03 26.17
N ALA A 39 -128.19 5.20 26.57
CA ALA A 39 -127.38 6.42 26.56
C ALA A 39 -126.19 6.35 27.53
N GLU A 40 -126.37 5.76 28.73
CA GLU A 40 -125.28 5.54 29.67
C GLU A 40 -124.25 4.52 29.15
N LEU A 41 -124.71 3.42 28.54
CA LEU A 41 -123.80 2.42 27.94
C LEU A 41 -122.93 3.04 26.82
N GLN A 42 -123.53 3.85 25.95
CA GLN A 42 -122.79 4.54 24.89
C GLN A 42 -121.80 5.57 25.46
N ARG A 43 -122.16 6.27 26.55
CA ARG A 43 -121.24 7.18 27.24
C ARG A 43 -120.03 6.44 27.83
N VAL A 44 -120.25 5.28 28.44
CA VAL A 44 -119.18 4.47 29.04
C VAL A 44 -118.30 3.87 27.95
N GLU A 45 -118.85 3.38 26.84
CA GLU A 45 -118.06 2.88 25.71
C GLU A 45 -117.24 3.97 25.02
N ALA A 46 -117.78 5.19 24.89
CA ALA A 46 -117.03 6.34 24.38
C ALA A 46 -115.90 6.80 25.33
N SER A 47 -116.00 6.54 26.65
CA SER A 47 -114.96 6.84 27.62
C SER A 47 -113.85 5.78 27.70
N LYS A 48 -114.04 4.62 27.07
CA LYS A 48 -113.00 3.58 26.98
C LYS A 48 -112.03 3.97 25.88
N ASN A 49 -111.00 4.72 26.25
CA ASN A 49 -109.89 5.21 25.43
C ASN A 49 -108.99 4.08 24.86
N ARG A 50 -109.58 3.13 24.12
CA ARG A 50 -108.85 2.06 23.42
C ARG A 50 -107.98 2.63 22.29
N GLU A 51 -108.35 3.79 21.76
CA GLU A 51 -107.59 4.49 20.73
C GLU A 51 -106.35 5.18 21.30
N GLU A 52 -106.42 5.81 22.47
CA GLU A 52 -105.26 6.47 23.10
C GLU A 52 -104.18 5.46 23.53
N ILE A 53 -104.57 4.32 24.09
CA ILE A 53 -103.61 3.27 24.46
C ILE A 53 -102.95 2.68 23.21
N LYS A 54 -103.71 2.45 22.13
CA LYS A 54 -103.14 2.00 20.86
C LYS A 54 -102.23 3.05 20.23
N ALA A 55 -102.58 4.33 20.31
CA ALA A 55 -101.76 5.43 19.84
C ALA A 55 -100.45 5.50 20.64
N TYR A 56 -100.50 5.45 21.97
CA TYR A 56 -99.31 5.48 22.84
C TYR A 56 -98.34 4.33 22.58
N TYR A 57 -98.82 3.09 22.51
CA TYR A 57 -97.97 1.94 22.17
C TYR A 57 -97.52 1.98 20.70
N GLY A 58 -98.34 2.52 19.80
CA GLY A 58 -97.97 2.78 18.41
C GLY A 58 -96.82 3.77 18.28
N ASP A 59 -96.86 4.88 19.02
CA ASP A 59 -95.85 5.94 19.05
C ASP A 59 -94.55 5.48 19.73
N ILE A 60 -94.65 4.70 20.81
CA ILE A 60 -93.47 4.07 21.42
C ILE A 60 -92.85 3.06 20.45
N THR A 61 -93.67 2.28 19.75
CA THR A 61 -93.18 1.30 18.79
C THR A 61 -92.54 1.97 17.59
N SER A 62 -93.12 3.05 17.07
CA SER A 62 -92.54 3.85 15.97
C SER A 62 -91.25 4.54 16.41
N SER A 63 -91.22 5.15 17.60
CA SER A 63 -90.02 5.77 18.18
C SER A 63 -88.89 4.76 18.42
N ASN A 64 -89.21 3.59 18.98
CA ASN A 64 -88.24 2.51 19.17
C ASN A 64 -87.76 1.95 17.82
N LEU A 65 -88.63 1.83 16.81
CA LEU A 65 -88.24 1.43 15.45
C LEU A 65 -87.33 2.47 14.80
N GLU A 66 -87.58 3.77 14.99
CA GLU A 66 -86.71 4.85 14.53
C GLU A 66 -85.36 4.82 15.25
N LEU A 67 -85.33 4.61 16.57
CA LEU A 67 -84.09 4.48 17.33
C LEU A 67 -83.29 3.24 16.87
N ILE A 68 -83.95 2.10 16.66
CA ILE A 68 -83.32 0.89 16.12
C ILE A 68 -82.77 1.15 14.72
N LYS A 69 -83.48 1.90 13.86
CA LYS A 69 -82.99 2.28 12.54
C LYS A 69 -81.74 3.16 12.64
N ARG A 70 -81.75 4.21 13.47
CA ARG A 70 -80.59 5.09 13.69
C ARG A 70 -79.39 4.32 14.24
N LEU A 71 -79.57 3.47 15.25
CA LEU A 71 -78.49 2.64 15.80
C LEU A 71 -77.95 1.64 14.78
N LYS A 72 -78.79 1.10 13.90
CA LYS A 72 -78.34 0.23 12.79
C LYS A 72 -77.55 1.01 11.74
N GLU A 73 -77.97 2.23 11.42
CA GLU A 73 -77.25 3.14 10.51
C GLU A 73 -75.90 3.54 11.10
N GLU A 74 -75.86 3.99 12.36
CA GLU A 74 -74.62 4.31 13.09
C GLU A 74 -73.68 3.11 13.17
N HIS A 75 -74.20 1.91 13.49
CA HIS A 75 -73.39 0.69 13.51
C HIS A 75 -72.86 0.34 12.11
N ALA A 76 -73.65 0.52 11.05
CA ALA A 76 -73.20 0.30 9.68
C ALA A 76 -72.11 1.31 9.27
N GLU A 77 -72.24 2.58 9.66
CA GLU A 77 -71.23 3.60 9.45
C GLU A 77 -69.93 3.31 10.22
N LEU A 78 -70.03 2.95 11.50
CA LEU A 78 -68.88 2.57 12.31
C LEU A 78 -68.17 1.37 11.70
N ARG A 79 -68.90 0.34 11.27
CA ARG A 79 -68.33 -0.81 10.55
C ARG A 79 -67.62 -0.40 9.27
N LYS A 80 -68.18 0.52 8.49
CA LYS A 80 -67.55 1.04 7.27
C LYS A 80 -66.26 1.82 7.58
N ARG A 81 -66.25 2.62 8.65
CA ARG A 81 -65.04 3.34 9.14
C ARG A 81 -63.98 2.36 9.63
N GLU A 82 -64.34 1.38 10.45
CA GLU A 82 -63.42 0.32 10.92
C GLU A 82 -62.78 -0.44 9.74
N MET A 83 -63.54 -0.76 8.70
CA MET A 83 -63.00 -1.42 7.51
C MET A 83 -62.02 -0.52 6.74
N ALA A 84 -62.34 0.77 6.62
CA ALA A 84 -61.46 1.75 5.97
C ALA A 84 -60.16 1.94 6.77
N ASP A 85 -60.26 2.09 8.09
CA ASP A 85 -59.12 2.24 9.00
C ASP A 85 -58.26 0.97 9.00
N ALA A 86 -58.87 -0.22 9.02
CA ALA A 86 -58.15 -1.48 8.91
C ALA A 86 -57.38 -1.59 7.58
N LYS A 87 -57.98 -1.11 6.47
CA LYS A 87 -57.31 -1.08 5.16
C LYS A 87 -56.13 -0.10 5.17
N LEU A 88 -56.34 1.12 5.67
CA LEU A 88 -55.29 2.13 5.80
C LEU A 88 -54.14 1.63 6.69
N MET A 89 -54.46 1.01 7.82
CA MET A 89 -53.47 0.42 8.73
C MET A 89 -52.66 -0.70 8.06
N ARG A 90 -53.28 -1.53 7.22
CA ARG A 90 -52.55 -2.55 6.44
C ARG A 90 -51.63 -1.90 5.41
N GLU A 91 -52.08 -0.86 4.71
CA GLU A 91 -51.27 -0.14 3.73
C GLU A 91 -50.10 0.60 4.40
N LEU A 92 -50.33 1.25 5.54
CA LEU A 92 -49.27 1.89 6.34
C LEU A 92 -48.26 0.87 6.86
N LYS A 93 -48.71 -0.28 7.37
CA LYS A 93 -47.80 -1.36 7.78
C LYS A 93 -46.97 -1.91 6.62
N ARG A 94 -47.57 -2.10 5.44
CA ARG A 94 -46.84 -2.51 4.22
C ARG A 94 -45.81 -1.48 3.80
N LYS A 95 -46.18 -0.19 3.75
CA LYS A 95 -45.27 0.90 3.41
C LYS A 95 -44.13 1.03 4.44
N ASN A 96 -44.43 0.93 5.73
CA ASN A 96 -43.42 0.97 6.79
C ASN A 96 -42.45 -0.22 6.69
N ALA A 97 -42.95 -1.43 6.47
CA ALA A 97 -42.10 -2.60 6.23
C ALA A 97 -41.22 -2.42 4.98
N ALA A 98 -41.79 -1.92 3.89
CA ALA A 98 -41.06 -1.67 2.64
C ALA A 98 -39.96 -0.59 2.77
N LEU A 99 -40.14 0.39 3.66
CA LEU A 99 -39.17 1.48 3.88
C LEU A 99 -38.14 1.17 4.98
N SER A 100 -38.46 0.32 5.94
CA SER A 100 -37.57 -0.04 7.06
C SER A 100 -36.26 -0.67 6.57
N ASP A 101 -36.34 -1.62 5.64
CA ASP A 101 -35.16 -2.34 5.17
C ASP A 101 -34.23 -1.48 4.31
N PRO A 102 -34.72 -0.69 3.33
CA PRO A 102 -33.89 0.30 2.63
C PRO A 102 -33.26 1.31 3.58
N LEU A 103 -33.99 1.79 4.59
CA LEU A 103 -33.46 2.74 5.57
C LEU A 103 -32.33 2.13 6.39
N LYS A 104 -32.46 0.86 6.81
CA LYS A 104 -31.39 0.15 7.52
C LYS A 104 -30.16 -0.03 6.63
N ARG A 105 -30.33 -0.42 5.37
CA ARG A 105 -29.23 -0.58 4.41
C ARG A 105 -28.51 0.75 4.16
N ALA A 106 -29.26 1.82 3.87
CA ALA A 106 -28.69 3.14 3.66
C ALA A 106 -27.93 3.65 4.89
N LYS A 107 -28.42 3.36 6.11
CA LYS A 107 -27.68 3.69 7.34
C LYS A 107 -26.38 2.90 7.47
N SER A 108 -26.39 1.60 7.19
CA SER A 108 -25.17 0.76 7.20
C SER A 108 -24.15 1.29 6.19
N GLU A 109 -24.59 1.56 4.96
CA GLU A 109 -23.74 2.08 3.89
C GLU A 109 -23.12 3.43 4.24
N VAL A 110 -23.89 4.33 4.89
CA VAL A 110 -23.35 5.60 5.38
C VAL A 110 -22.27 5.40 6.44
N GLU A 111 -22.41 4.46 7.35
CA GLU A 111 -21.37 4.18 8.35
C GLU A 111 -20.12 3.55 7.70
N GLU A 112 -20.28 2.60 6.78
CA GLU A 112 -19.17 2.02 6.02
C GLU A 112 -18.42 3.09 5.18
N LEU A 113 -19.16 4.00 4.54
CA LEU A 113 -18.58 5.10 3.78
C LEU A 113 -17.84 6.10 4.69
N LYS A 114 -18.33 6.36 5.90
CA LYS A 114 -17.63 7.20 6.87
C LYS A 114 -16.32 6.57 7.32
N GLU A 115 -16.33 5.26 7.61
CA GLU A 115 -15.11 4.55 8.01
C GLU A 115 -14.06 4.53 6.88
N THR A 116 -14.48 4.23 5.65
CA THR A 116 -13.58 4.23 4.49
C THR A 116 -13.05 5.64 4.18
N HIS A 117 -13.88 6.67 4.34
CA HIS A 117 -13.44 8.05 4.19
C HIS A 117 -12.41 8.46 5.27
N ALA A 118 -12.62 8.04 6.52
CA ALA A 118 -11.66 8.30 7.59
C ALA A 118 -10.30 7.65 7.30
N ARG A 119 -10.29 6.39 6.84
CA ARG A 119 -9.05 5.70 6.41
C ARG A 119 -8.38 6.41 5.24
N TYR A 120 -9.15 6.83 4.24
CA TYR A 120 -8.62 7.60 3.10
C TYR A 120 -7.95 8.91 3.53
N LEU A 121 -8.53 9.64 4.48
CA LEU A 121 -7.92 10.87 5.02
C LEU A 121 -6.60 10.57 5.75
N GLU A 122 -6.55 9.47 6.50
CA GLU A 122 -5.32 9.04 7.18
C GLU A 122 -4.23 8.68 6.17
N ASP A 123 -4.56 7.91 5.14
CA ASP A 123 -3.63 7.51 4.09
C ASP A 123 -3.16 8.72 3.27
N LYS A 124 -4.05 9.66 2.97
CA LYS A 124 -3.69 10.91 2.31
C LYS A 124 -2.68 11.71 3.13
N ARG A 125 -2.82 11.73 4.46
CA ARG A 125 -1.87 12.38 5.37
C ARG A 125 -0.52 11.65 5.36
N LYS A 126 -0.51 10.31 5.43
CA LYS A 126 0.71 9.50 5.36
C LYS A 126 1.46 9.72 4.04
N ILE A 127 0.74 9.75 2.92
CA ILE A 127 1.32 10.03 1.60
C ILE A 127 1.92 11.43 1.56
N GLY A 128 1.29 12.43 2.20
CA GLY A 128 1.86 13.77 2.31
C GLY A 128 3.21 13.77 3.01
N VAL A 129 3.29 13.16 4.19
CA VAL A 129 4.55 13.05 4.96
C VAL A 129 5.63 12.31 4.16
N LEU A 130 5.30 11.18 3.54
CA LEU A 130 6.25 10.42 2.73
C LEU A 130 6.75 11.22 1.52
N LYS A 131 5.92 12.04 0.90
CA LYS A 131 6.35 12.92 -0.21
C LYS A 131 7.34 13.99 0.27
N ASP A 132 7.09 14.58 1.43
CA ASP A 132 7.99 15.57 2.01
C ASP A 132 9.34 14.93 2.39
N GLU A 133 9.31 13.71 2.95
CA GLU A 133 10.51 12.92 3.25
C GLU A 133 11.31 12.58 1.98
N ILE A 134 10.63 12.15 0.91
CA ILE A 134 11.27 11.88 -0.39
C ILE A 134 11.91 13.14 -0.95
N ALA A 135 11.22 14.29 -0.91
CA ALA A 135 11.76 15.55 -1.43
C ALA A 135 13.04 15.98 -0.68
N GLU A 136 13.09 15.80 0.64
CA GLU A 136 14.30 16.09 1.42
C GLU A 136 15.42 15.07 1.13
N GLN A 137 15.09 13.79 0.94
CA GLN A 137 16.05 12.78 0.54
C GLN A 137 16.64 13.04 -0.86
N GLU A 138 15.82 13.47 -1.83
CA GLU A 138 16.28 13.85 -3.16
C GLU A 138 17.25 15.05 -3.11
N LYS A 139 16.96 16.03 -2.26
CA LYS A 139 17.83 17.19 -2.05
C LYS A 139 19.17 16.79 -1.41
N THR A 140 19.15 15.92 -0.40
CA THR A 140 20.39 15.44 0.22
C THR A 140 21.20 14.58 -0.74
N LEU A 141 20.55 13.73 -1.55
CA LEU A 141 21.20 12.94 -2.59
C LEU A 141 21.86 13.83 -3.66
N ALA A 142 21.18 14.88 -4.11
CA ALA A 142 21.74 15.86 -5.05
C ALA A 142 22.95 16.62 -4.45
N ALA A 143 22.88 16.96 -3.17
CA ALA A 143 24.01 17.60 -2.48
C ALA A 143 25.20 16.64 -2.34
N HIS A 144 24.96 15.35 -2.08
CA HIS A 144 26.02 14.34 -2.01
C HIS A 144 26.63 14.03 -3.36
N SER A 145 25.83 13.91 -4.43
CA SER A 145 26.35 13.67 -5.77
C SER A 145 27.22 14.83 -6.25
N PHE A 146 26.83 16.07 -5.97
CA PHE A 146 27.66 17.25 -6.25
C PHE A 146 28.99 17.20 -5.49
N LYS A 147 28.96 16.88 -4.19
CA LYS A 147 30.18 16.73 -3.38
C LYS A 147 31.10 15.64 -3.91
N LEU A 148 30.55 14.49 -4.34
CA LEU A 148 31.32 13.41 -4.94
C LEU A 148 32.01 13.88 -6.22
N ALA A 149 31.29 14.55 -7.14
CA ALA A 149 31.87 15.06 -8.37
C ALA A 149 33.02 16.05 -8.11
N VAL A 150 32.87 16.94 -7.12
CA VAL A 150 33.94 17.87 -6.72
C VAL A 150 35.15 17.11 -6.14
N LEU A 151 34.92 16.12 -5.28
CA LEU A 151 36.00 15.32 -4.69
C LEU A 151 36.73 14.47 -5.73
N GLU A 152 36.02 13.91 -6.70
CA GLU A 152 36.62 13.17 -7.83
C GLU A 152 37.54 14.08 -8.65
N GLN A 153 37.09 15.31 -8.97
CA GLN A 153 37.92 16.29 -9.67
C GLN A 153 39.15 16.69 -8.85
N GLN A 154 39.00 16.89 -7.54
CA GLN A 154 40.13 17.18 -6.65
C GLN A 154 41.13 16.02 -6.57
N LEU A 155 40.63 14.79 -6.52
CA LEU A 155 41.46 13.59 -6.49
C LEU A 155 42.25 13.43 -7.80
N GLU A 156 41.63 13.70 -8.94
CA GLU A 156 42.29 13.68 -10.24
C GLU A 156 43.41 14.73 -10.32
N ALA A 157 43.13 15.96 -9.88
CA ALA A 157 44.13 17.03 -9.84
C ALA A 157 45.33 16.66 -8.95
N VAL A 158 45.08 16.20 -7.72
CA VAL A 158 46.14 15.78 -6.79
C VAL A 158 46.91 14.56 -7.31
N SER A 159 46.24 13.63 -7.99
CA SER A 159 46.89 12.47 -8.60
C SER A 159 47.82 12.90 -9.74
N SER A 160 47.39 13.83 -10.59
CA SER A 160 48.22 14.39 -11.67
C SER A 160 49.42 15.17 -11.13
N GLU A 161 49.23 15.96 -10.07
CA GLU A 161 50.32 16.66 -9.39
C GLU A 161 51.33 15.67 -8.79
N ARG A 162 50.85 14.63 -8.10
CA ARG A 162 51.71 13.54 -7.59
C ARG A 162 52.50 12.90 -8.71
N ASP A 163 51.86 12.53 -9.81
CA ASP A 163 52.51 11.82 -10.91
C ASP A 163 53.58 12.69 -11.58
N THR A 164 53.29 13.99 -11.74
CA THR A 164 54.25 14.99 -12.23
C THR A 164 55.47 15.10 -11.30
N VAL A 165 55.25 15.17 -9.98
CA VAL A 165 56.33 15.25 -8.99
C VAL A 165 57.17 13.98 -8.98
N VAL A 166 56.54 12.80 -9.12
CA VAL A 166 57.26 11.52 -9.20
C VAL A 166 58.12 11.46 -10.45
N GLU A 167 57.60 11.86 -11.61
CA GLU A 167 58.34 11.89 -12.86
C GLU A 167 59.54 12.86 -12.79
N GLN A 168 59.32 14.07 -12.26
CA GLN A 168 60.38 15.06 -12.04
C GLN A 168 61.45 14.54 -11.08
N PHE A 169 61.05 13.87 -9.99
CA PHE A 169 61.98 13.27 -9.04
C PHE A 169 62.82 12.17 -9.71
N GLN A 170 62.19 11.26 -10.46
CA GLN A 170 62.91 10.22 -11.19
C GLN A 170 63.89 10.81 -12.20
N SER A 171 63.46 11.80 -12.99
CA SER A 171 64.32 12.51 -13.92
C SER A 171 65.52 13.14 -13.23
N MET A 172 65.30 13.84 -12.11
CA MET A 172 66.37 14.46 -11.33
C MET A 172 67.35 13.42 -10.75
N VAL A 173 66.85 12.28 -10.27
CA VAL A 173 67.70 11.18 -9.80
C VAL A 173 68.57 10.64 -10.93
N TYR A 174 68.00 10.39 -12.11
CA TYR A 174 68.77 9.94 -13.27
C TYR A 174 69.83 10.96 -13.71
N GLU A 175 69.50 12.25 -13.74
CA GLU A 175 70.47 13.29 -14.04
C GLU A 175 71.63 13.32 -13.05
N VAL A 176 71.34 13.22 -11.74
CA VAL A 176 72.36 13.22 -10.69
C VAL A 176 73.24 11.97 -10.81
N GLN A 177 72.63 10.80 -11.05
CA GLN A 177 73.36 9.56 -11.28
C GLN A 177 74.25 9.64 -12.53
N GLN A 178 73.75 10.19 -13.64
CA GLN A 178 74.51 10.35 -14.87
C GLN A 178 75.69 11.31 -14.66
N LYS A 179 75.46 12.47 -14.02
CA LYS A 179 76.53 13.44 -13.71
C LYS A 179 77.59 12.84 -12.80
N SER A 180 77.17 12.11 -11.76
CA SER A 180 78.10 11.41 -10.86
C SER A 180 78.86 10.30 -11.58
N GLY A 181 78.18 9.50 -12.40
CA GLY A 181 78.76 8.42 -13.17
C GLY A 181 79.80 8.91 -14.18
N MET A 182 79.49 9.97 -14.93
CA MET A 182 80.46 10.60 -15.84
C MET A 182 81.68 11.15 -15.09
N LYS A 183 81.47 11.77 -13.92
CA LYS A 183 82.57 12.26 -13.09
C LYS A 183 83.45 11.13 -12.60
N ASN A 184 82.86 10.02 -12.14
CA ASN A 184 83.59 8.84 -11.69
C ASN A 184 84.38 8.21 -12.84
N LEU A 185 83.77 8.01 -14.01
CA LEU A 185 84.45 7.47 -15.18
C LEU A 185 85.65 8.34 -15.61
N LEU A 186 85.50 9.68 -15.55
CA LEU A 186 86.58 10.60 -15.87
C LEU A 186 87.71 10.54 -14.84
N LEU A 187 87.38 10.34 -13.56
CA LEU A 187 88.38 10.14 -12.50
C LEU A 187 89.11 8.80 -12.66
N GLU A 188 88.39 7.71 -12.99
CA GLU A 188 88.97 6.40 -13.29
C GLU A 188 89.94 6.49 -14.47
N LYS A 189 89.55 7.13 -15.58
CA LYS A 189 90.43 7.32 -16.74
C LYS A 189 91.65 8.18 -16.43
N LYS A 190 91.50 9.21 -15.58
CA LYS A 190 92.65 9.99 -15.10
C LYS A 190 93.58 9.15 -14.23
N LEU A 191 93.03 8.30 -13.38
CA LEU A 191 93.79 7.42 -12.51
C LEU A 191 94.56 6.38 -13.35
N GLU A 192 93.91 5.74 -14.32
CA GLU A 192 94.53 4.81 -15.28
C GLU A 192 95.68 5.49 -16.06
N ASN A 193 95.46 6.70 -16.57
CA ASN A 193 96.53 7.45 -17.27
C ASN A 193 97.70 7.82 -16.34
N LEU A 194 97.42 8.13 -15.06
CA LEU A 194 98.45 8.42 -14.06
C LEU A 194 99.22 7.15 -13.67
N GLU A 195 98.54 6.01 -13.56
CA GLU A 195 99.15 4.70 -13.35
C GLU A 195 100.06 4.32 -14.51
N GLU A 196 99.61 4.47 -15.76
CA GLU A 196 100.43 4.23 -16.95
C GLU A 196 101.65 5.18 -16.99
N SER A 197 101.44 6.47 -16.70
CA SER A 197 102.54 7.44 -16.63
C SER A 197 103.54 7.08 -15.53
N LEU A 198 103.06 6.56 -14.40
CA LEU A 198 103.89 6.08 -13.30
C LEU A 198 104.66 4.83 -13.69
N GLU A 199 104.04 3.86 -14.37
CA GLU A 199 104.70 2.66 -14.89
C GLU A 199 105.83 3.03 -15.87
N VAL A 200 105.58 3.98 -16.78
CA VAL A 200 106.61 4.48 -17.73
C VAL A 200 107.74 5.18 -16.99
N ALA A 201 107.43 6.04 -16.01
CA ALA A 201 108.45 6.71 -15.21
C ALA A 201 109.29 5.70 -14.39
N ASP A 202 108.67 4.70 -13.76
CA ASP A 202 109.35 3.62 -13.04
C ASP A 202 110.26 2.80 -13.97
N ALA A 203 109.81 2.53 -15.19
CA ALA A 203 110.61 1.85 -16.21
C ALA A 203 111.83 2.69 -16.64
N GLN A 204 111.65 4.00 -16.88
CA GLN A 204 112.72 4.92 -17.22
C GLN A 204 113.74 5.06 -16.08
N VAL A 205 113.29 5.16 -14.82
CA VAL A 205 114.18 5.18 -13.64
C VAL A 205 114.96 3.88 -13.53
N SER A 206 114.31 2.75 -13.77
CA SER A 206 114.97 1.44 -13.77
C SER A 206 116.05 1.34 -14.84
N GLU A 207 115.79 1.83 -16.06
CA GLU A 207 116.77 1.90 -17.15
C GLU A 207 117.94 2.85 -16.84
N LEU A 208 117.66 4.03 -16.28
CA LEU A 208 118.69 4.97 -15.84
C LEU A 208 119.57 4.38 -14.72
N MET A 209 118.99 3.66 -13.77
CA MET A 209 119.76 2.95 -12.72
C MET A 209 120.69 1.89 -13.31
N MET A 210 120.24 1.17 -14.34
CA MET A 210 121.06 0.17 -15.04
C MET A 210 122.16 0.81 -15.90
N SER A 211 121.87 1.93 -16.58
CA SER A 211 122.83 2.60 -17.48
C SER A 211 123.82 3.52 -16.77
N ALA A 212 123.45 4.14 -15.64
CA ALA A 212 124.31 5.02 -14.86
C ALA A 212 125.32 4.28 -13.97
N GLY A 213 125.46 2.96 -14.12
CA GLY A 213 126.41 2.16 -13.36
C GLY A 213 126.02 2.00 -11.89
N GLY A 214 124.72 1.88 -11.59
CA GLY A 214 124.28 1.40 -10.28
C GLY A 214 124.99 0.08 -9.98
N GLY A 215 125.66 -0.02 -8.83
CA GLY A 215 126.44 -1.20 -8.48
C GLY A 215 125.61 -2.50 -8.58
N PRO A 216 126.25 -3.69 -8.68
CA PRO A 216 125.58 -4.95 -8.98
C PRO A 216 124.31 -5.23 -8.15
N ALA A 217 124.27 -4.77 -6.90
CA ALA A 217 123.13 -4.89 -6.00
C ALA A 217 121.87 -4.10 -6.45
N ALA A 218 122.03 -2.93 -7.09
CA ALA A 218 120.91 -2.14 -7.61
C ALA A 218 120.32 -2.77 -8.88
N ALA A 219 121.17 -3.30 -9.77
CA ALA A 219 120.74 -4.02 -10.96
C ALA A 219 120.01 -5.33 -10.62
N GLU A 220 120.50 -6.09 -9.61
CA GLU A 220 119.80 -7.28 -9.12
C GLU A 220 118.43 -6.95 -8.51
N GLY A 221 118.30 -5.84 -7.77
CA GLY A 221 117.03 -5.42 -7.19
C GLY A 221 115.97 -5.07 -8.24
N VAL A 222 116.38 -4.37 -9.31
CA VAL A 222 115.52 -4.03 -10.45
C VAL A 222 115.11 -5.29 -11.22
N SER A 223 116.04 -6.21 -11.49
CA SER A 223 115.75 -7.48 -12.17
C SER A 223 114.71 -8.30 -11.39
N ARG A 224 114.89 -8.47 -10.08
CA ARG A 224 113.94 -9.23 -9.25
C ARG A 224 112.55 -8.60 -9.23
N LYS A 225 112.45 -7.26 -9.21
CA LYS A 225 111.15 -6.57 -9.27
C LYS A 225 110.46 -6.81 -10.63
N LEU A 226 111.21 -6.73 -11.73
CA LEU A 226 110.69 -6.99 -13.08
C LEU A 226 110.24 -8.45 -13.24
N ASP A 227 111.07 -9.40 -12.79
CA ASP A 227 110.75 -10.84 -12.84
C ASP A 227 109.49 -11.16 -12.04
N SER A 228 109.30 -10.53 -10.87
CA SER A 228 108.09 -10.68 -10.07
C SER A 228 106.84 -10.13 -10.76
N VAL A 229 106.93 -8.97 -11.43
CA VAL A 229 105.80 -8.41 -12.19
C VAL A 229 105.45 -9.29 -13.39
N MET A 230 106.46 -9.79 -14.10
CA MET A 230 106.27 -10.69 -15.24
C MET A 230 105.67 -12.03 -14.83
N ALA A 231 106.11 -12.60 -13.70
CA ALA A 231 105.52 -13.81 -13.13
C ALA A 231 104.04 -13.60 -12.81
N ASN A 232 103.70 -12.53 -12.09
CA ASN A 232 102.31 -12.22 -11.74
C ASN A 232 101.41 -12.02 -12.98
N LYS A 233 101.89 -11.33 -14.02
CA LYS A 233 101.15 -11.15 -15.28
C LYS A 233 100.97 -12.48 -16.03
N ASN A 234 101.98 -13.34 -16.04
CA ASN A 234 101.90 -14.67 -16.68
C ASN A 234 100.93 -15.61 -15.94
N ASP A 235 100.90 -15.56 -14.61
CA ASP A 235 99.95 -16.33 -13.80
C ASP A 235 98.51 -15.87 -14.07
N ALA A 236 98.29 -14.55 -14.17
CA ALA A 236 96.98 -13.99 -14.54
C ALA A 236 96.53 -14.42 -15.95
N ILE A 237 97.44 -14.40 -16.94
CA ILE A 237 97.15 -14.88 -18.29
C ILE A 237 96.76 -16.37 -18.27
N SER A 238 97.52 -17.19 -17.55
CA SER A 238 97.25 -18.63 -17.45
C SER A 238 95.89 -18.90 -16.82
N GLY A 239 95.55 -18.18 -15.74
CA GLY A 239 94.24 -18.28 -15.10
C GLY A 239 93.09 -17.89 -16.03
N LEU A 240 93.21 -16.78 -16.76
CA LEU A 240 92.20 -16.35 -17.73
C LEU A 240 92.02 -17.34 -18.89
N GLN A 241 93.12 -17.96 -19.35
CA GLN A 241 93.05 -19.00 -20.38
C GLN A 241 92.34 -20.26 -19.88
N GLU A 242 92.57 -20.65 -18.63
CA GLU A 242 91.90 -21.80 -18.01
C GLU A 242 90.40 -21.53 -17.82
N GLU A 243 90.04 -20.33 -17.36
CA GLU A 243 88.63 -19.94 -17.21
C GLU A 243 87.92 -19.91 -18.58
N ARG A 244 88.58 -19.36 -19.61
CA ARG A 244 88.05 -19.38 -20.98
C ARG A 244 87.78 -20.81 -21.45
N ARG A 245 88.73 -21.73 -21.26
CA ARG A 245 88.58 -23.15 -21.61
C ARG A 245 87.39 -23.78 -20.87
N ARG A 246 87.29 -23.53 -19.56
CA ARG A 246 86.18 -24.04 -18.74
C ARG A 246 84.83 -23.54 -19.23
N LEU A 247 84.73 -22.26 -19.61
CA LEU A 247 83.50 -21.67 -20.15
C LEU A 247 83.12 -22.29 -21.51
N GLN A 248 84.11 -22.52 -22.38
CA GLN A 248 83.92 -23.19 -23.67
C GLN A 248 83.41 -24.63 -23.49
N GLU A 249 84.00 -25.39 -22.57
CA GLU A 249 83.56 -26.75 -22.24
C GLU A 249 82.13 -26.77 -21.67
N ALA A 250 81.81 -25.85 -20.74
CA ALA A 250 80.47 -25.71 -20.17
C ALA A 250 79.42 -25.32 -21.23
N HIS A 251 79.76 -24.38 -22.12
CA HIS A 251 78.90 -23.99 -23.23
C HIS A 251 78.64 -25.17 -24.18
N ALA A 252 79.69 -25.93 -24.55
CA ALA A 252 79.55 -27.11 -25.39
C ALA A 252 78.68 -28.21 -24.73
N GLN A 253 78.81 -28.42 -23.42
CA GLN A 253 77.95 -29.34 -22.66
C GLN A 253 76.49 -28.87 -22.65
N LEU A 254 76.26 -27.57 -22.45
CA LEU A 254 74.93 -26.98 -22.44
C LEU A 254 74.23 -27.16 -23.79
N VAL A 255 74.91 -26.84 -24.89
CA VAL A 255 74.39 -27.05 -26.26
C VAL A 255 74.02 -28.51 -26.48
N ARG A 256 74.90 -29.46 -26.13
CA ARG A 256 74.60 -30.90 -26.24
C ARG A 256 73.40 -31.32 -25.39
N SER A 257 73.27 -30.80 -24.18
CA SER A 257 72.15 -31.11 -23.30
C SER A 257 70.81 -30.61 -23.85
N PHE A 258 70.79 -29.41 -24.44
CA PHE A 258 69.60 -28.86 -25.08
C PHE A 258 69.25 -29.60 -26.36
N GLU A 259 70.23 -29.95 -27.20
CA GLU A 259 70.01 -30.81 -28.38
C GLU A 259 69.40 -32.15 -27.98
N SER A 260 69.93 -32.78 -26.92
CA SER A 260 69.37 -34.03 -26.41
C SER A 260 67.93 -33.86 -25.90
N LYS A 261 67.62 -32.74 -25.24
CA LYS A 261 66.27 -32.50 -24.70
C LYS A 261 65.26 -32.17 -25.79
N LEU A 262 65.65 -31.39 -26.79
CA LEU A 262 64.80 -31.07 -27.94
C LEU A 262 64.50 -32.31 -28.79
N ALA A 263 65.49 -33.18 -28.96
CA ALA A 263 65.29 -34.48 -29.61
C ALA A 263 64.29 -35.36 -28.84
N GLU A 264 64.31 -35.33 -27.50
CA GLU A 264 63.35 -36.06 -26.66
C GLU A 264 61.89 -35.58 -26.84
N TYR A 265 61.71 -34.28 -27.14
CA TYR A 265 60.41 -33.69 -27.47
C TYR A 265 60.04 -33.79 -28.96
N GLY A 266 60.83 -34.50 -29.77
CA GLY A 266 60.54 -34.73 -31.18
C GLY A 266 60.85 -33.55 -32.10
N VAL A 267 61.73 -32.63 -31.68
CA VAL A 267 62.25 -31.53 -32.51
C VAL A 267 63.68 -31.87 -32.94
N PRO A 268 63.90 -32.33 -34.19
CA PRO A 268 65.22 -32.54 -34.74
C PRO A 268 66.02 -31.24 -34.86
N ARG A 269 67.35 -31.34 -34.82
CA ARG A 269 68.26 -30.19 -34.94
C ARG A 269 68.07 -29.40 -36.25
N GLU A 270 67.60 -30.07 -37.30
CA GLU A 270 67.32 -29.50 -38.62
C GLU A 270 66.12 -28.53 -38.62
N ASP A 271 65.18 -28.70 -37.68
CA ASP A 271 63.96 -27.89 -37.57
C ASP A 271 64.19 -26.59 -36.77
N LEU A 272 65.37 -26.39 -36.16
CA LEU A 272 65.71 -25.20 -35.38
C LEU A 272 65.91 -23.94 -36.24
N GLY A 273 66.22 -24.09 -37.53
CA GLY A 273 66.43 -22.96 -38.45
C GLY A 273 67.71 -22.15 -38.21
N PHE A 274 68.58 -22.54 -37.27
CA PHE A 274 69.90 -21.95 -37.04
C PHE A 274 70.88 -23.00 -36.50
N GLU A 275 72.18 -22.81 -36.76
CA GLU A 275 73.24 -23.64 -36.18
C GLU A 275 73.87 -22.94 -34.97
N PRO A 276 73.82 -23.53 -33.76
CA PRO A 276 74.49 -22.97 -32.59
C PRO A 276 76.01 -22.92 -32.83
N ARG A 277 76.57 -21.72 -32.93
CA ARG A 277 78.02 -21.55 -33.04
C ARG A 277 78.66 -21.81 -31.68
N LEU A 278 79.50 -22.83 -31.59
CA LEU A 278 80.29 -23.08 -30.39
C LEU A 278 81.28 -21.92 -30.19
N VAL A 279 81.35 -21.42 -28.95
CA VAL A 279 82.36 -20.44 -28.55
C VAL A 279 83.73 -21.11 -28.63
N ALA A 280 84.60 -20.59 -29.53
CA ALA A 280 85.97 -21.07 -29.75
C ALA A 280 86.98 -20.34 -28.86
#